data_AF-A0A3M4AKA1-F1
#
_entry.id   AF-A0A3M4AKA1-F1
#
_cell.length_a   1.000
_cell.length_b   1.000
_cell.length_c   1.000
_cell.angle_alpha   90.00
_cell.angle_beta   90.00
_cell.angle_gamma   90.00
#
_symmetry.space_group_name_H-M   'P 1'
#
loop_
_entity.id
_entity.type
_entity.pdbx_description
1 polymer ?
#
loop_
_entity_poly.entity_id
_entity_poly.type
_entity_poly.pdbx_seq_one_letter_code
_entity_poly.pdbx_strand_id
1 'polypeptide(L)'
;MEVDPKDEKLLTDTIKVPKVTLQRFQRLGSGPAADGSGVPFLGVFRIKGGGTLARILKNAMGPLELWALGSSPTDSALRRLLYDAVGRATARAILAEAFPQGTAEKLIALRQKQAGEADSNNVIRTLANELIKRRGYNL
;
A
#
# COMPACT_ATOMS: atom_id res chain seq x y z
N MET A 1 15.86 6.49 12.95
CA MET A 1 15.44 5.98 14.27
C MET A 1 16.67 5.30 14.85
N GLU A 2 17.24 5.92 15.89
CA GLU A 2 18.41 5.35 16.57
C GLU A 2 17.92 4.15 17.40
N VAL A 3 18.52 2.99 17.20
CA VAL A 3 18.26 1.82 18.06
C VAL A 3 19.05 2.06 19.33
N ASP A 4 18.43 1.82 20.50
CA ASP A 4 19.15 1.93 21.77
C ASP A 4 20.40 1.03 21.71
N PRO A 5 21.59 1.50 22.08
CA PRO A 5 22.81 0.68 22.08
C PRO A 5 22.64 -0.66 22.81
N LYS A 6 21.76 -0.74 23.80
CA LYS A 6 21.42 -1.99 24.51
C LYS A 6 20.68 -2.98 23.61
N ASP A 7 19.79 -2.50 22.75
CA ASP A 7 19.03 -3.32 21.80
C ASP A 7 19.93 -3.84 20.68
N GLU A 8 20.88 -3.03 20.18
CA GLU A 8 21.85 -3.49 19.17
C GLU A 8 22.71 -4.65 19.71
N LYS A 9 23.16 -4.53 20.96
CA LYS A 9 23.94 -5.59 21.62
C LYS A 9 23.11 -6.86 21.81
N LEU A 10 21.87 -6.74 22.26
CA LEU A 10 20.95 -7.88 22.40
C LEU A 10 20.74 -8.58 21.04
N LEU A 11 20.42 -7.81 20.00
CA LEU A 11 20.12 -8.33 18.67
C LEU A 11 21.33 -9.02 18.03
N THR A 12 22.53 -8.48 18.21
CA THR A 12 23.76 -9.03 17.61
C THR A 12 24.31 -10.19 18.44
N ASP A 13 24.48 -10.01 19.75
CA ASP A 13 25.22 -10.96 20.58
C ASP A 13 24.36 -12.15 21.01
N THR A 14 23.08 -11.91 21.29
CA THR A 14 22.16 -12.95 21.80
C THR A 14 21.34 -13.55 20.67
N ILE A 15 20.70 -12.70 19.87
CA ILE A 15 19.77 -13.14 18.81
C ILE A 15 20.52 -13.51 17.52
N LYS A 16 21.79 -13.11 17.38
CA LYS A 16 22.65 -13.39 16.22
C LYS A 16 22.15 -12.76 14.91
N VAL A 17 21.54 -11.58 14.99
CA VAL A 17 21.20 -10.77 13.81
C VAL A 17 22.49 -10.21 13.19
N PRO A 18 22.72 -10.38 11.87
CA PRO A 18 23.87 -9.78 11.21
C PRO A 18 23.84 -8.25 11.30
N LYS A 19 24.98 -7.64 11.69
CA LYS A 19 25.11 -6.19 11.88
C LYS A 19 24.70 -5.39 10.64
N VAL A 20 25.02 -5.89 9.44
CA VAL A 20 24.62 -5.26 8.16
C VAL A 20 23.09 -5.20 7.99
N THR A 21 22.37 -6.23 8.42
CA THR A 21 20.91 -6.27 8.36
C THR A 21 20.31 -5.27 9.34
N LEU A 22 20.86 -5.19 10.55
CA LEU A 22 20.42 -4.25 11.58
C LEU A 22 20.63 -2.79 11.14
N GLN A 23 21.82 -2.46 10.62
CA GLN A 23 22.11 -1.13 10.07
C GLN A 23 21.21 -0.77 8.90
N ARG A 24 20.90 -1.74 8.02
CA ARG A 24 19.95 -1.52 6.92
C ARG A 24 18.54 -1.28 7.46
N PHE A 25 18.11 -2.01 8.47
CA PHE A 25 16.79 -1.85 9.09
C PHE A 25 16.62 -0.47 9.73
N GLN A 26 17.63 0.01 10.46
CA GLN A 26 17.66 1.35 11.07
C GLN A 26 17.44 2.49 10.06
N ARG A 27 17.93 2.31 8.83
CA ARG A 27 17.81 3.31 7.74
C ARG A 27 16.43 3.33 7.08
N LEU A 28 15.63 2.27 7.19
CA LEU A 28 14.33 2.17 6.52
C LEU A 28 13.19 2.91 7.24
N GLY A 29 13.38 3.30 8.51
CA GLY A 29 12.35 3.98 9.30
C GLY A 29 11.25 3.05 9.84
N SER A 30 10.27 3.61 10.55
CA SER A 30 9.20 2.88 11.24
C SER A 30 7.79 3.14 10.68
N GLY A 31 7.66 4.00 9.68
CA GLY A 31 6.39 4.38 9.07
C GLY A 31 6.05 3.56 7.82
N PRO A 32 4.79 3.65 7.34
CA PRO A 32 4.41 3.13 6.04
C PRO A 32 5.30 3.76 4.95
N ALA A 33 5.82 2.92 4.06
CA ALA A 33 6.59 3.41 2.92
C ALA A 33 5.70 4.24 1.99
N ALA A 34 6.26 5.34 1.46
CA ALA A 34 5.55 6.27 0.57
C ALA A 34 5.11 5.61 -0.76
N ASP A 35 5.72 4.49 -1.13
CA ASP A 35 5.37 3.69 -2.30
C ASP A 35 4.23 2.69 -2.04
N GLY A 36 3.64 2.68 -0.84
CA GLY A 36 2.55 1.78 -0.47
C GLY A 36 3.01 0.37 -0.06
N SER A 37 4.32 0.09 -0.08
CA SER A 37 4.86 -1.25 0.20
C SER A 37 4.78 -1.67 1.68
N GLY A 38 4.17 -0.86 2.54
CA GLY A 38 3.93 -1.19 3.94
C GLY A 38 5.02 -0.75 4.90
N VAL A 39 4.96 -1.27 6.12
CA VAL A 39 5.88 -0.94 7.22
C VAL A 39 6.99 -1.98 7.29
N PRO A 40 8.28 -1.59 7.26
CA PRO A 40 9.37 -2.54 7.42
C PRO A 40 9.41 -3.09 8.85
N PHE A 41 9.67 -4.38 9.00
CA PHE A 41 9.93 -5.03 10.28
C PHE A 41 11.02 -6.08 10.15
N LEU A 42 11.68 -6.40 11.28
CA LEU A 42 12.73 -7.42 11.32
C LEU A 42 12.13 -8.78 11.67
N GLY A 43 12.15 -9.71 10.71
CA GLY A 43 11.81 -11.12 10.95
C GLY A 43 13.07 -11.90 11.33
N VAL A 44 13.04 -12.56 12.49
CA VAL A 44 14.12 -13.43 12.96
C VAL A 44 13.60 -14.85 13.11
N PHE A 45 14.22 -15.79 12.41
CA PHE A 45 13.80 -17.18 12.34
C PHE A 45 14.92 -18.09 12.81
N ARG A 46 14.60 -19.03 13.72
CA ARG A 46 15.49 -20.15 14.03
C ARG A 46 15.28 -21.23 13.00
N ILE A 47 16.34 -21.61 12.30
CA ILE A 47 16.29 -22.65 11.26
C ILE A 47 16.83 -23.98 11.81
N LYS A 48 16.37 -25.09 11.23
CA LYS A 48 16.92 -26.42 11.54
C LYS A 48 18.44 -26.41 11.30
N GLY A 49 19.19 -26.99 12.22
CA GLY A 49 20.66 -26.93 12.22
C GLY A 49 21.27 -25.83 13.10
N GLY A 50 20.44 -25.09 13.87
CA GLY A 50 20.92 -24.17 14.92
C GLY A 50 21.29 -22.76 14.44
N GLY A 51 21.05 -22.44 13.16
CA GLY A 51 21.28 -21.11 12.61
C GLY A 51 20.16 -20.12 12.91
N THR A 52 20.49 -18.83 12.85
CA THR A 52 19.53 -17.72 12.83
C THR A 52 19.48 -17.10 11.44
N LEU A 53 18.28 -16.98 10.88
CA LEU A 53 18.01 -16.18 9.68
C LEU A 53 17.32 -14.89 10.07
N ALA A 54 17.94 -13.74 9.80
CA ALA A 54 17.32 -12.43 9.97
C ALA A 54 17.05 -11.78 8.62
N ARG A 55 15.80 -11.36 8.40
CA ARG A 55 15.34 -10.72 7.16
C ARG A 55 14.54 -9.48 7.48
N ILE A 56 14.75 -8.41 6.71
CA ILE A 56 13.84 -7.28 6.71
C ILE A 56 12.66 -7.64 5.82
N LEU A 57 11.48 -7.63 6.40
CA LEU A 57 10.20 -7.89 5.74
C LEU A 57 9.37 -6.62 5.74
N LYS A 58 8.32 -6.58 4.93
CA LYS A 58 7.36 -5.48 4.93
C LYS A 58 5.97 -6.01 5.24
N ASN A 59 5.31 -5.41 6.22
CA ASN A 59 3.91 -5.64 6.48
C ASN A 59 3.11 -4.66 5.63
N ALA A 60 2.56 -5.14 4.52
CA ALA A 60 1.76 -4.35 3.59
C ALA A 60 0.28 -4.74 3.73
N MET A 61 -0.60 -3.74 3.75
CA MET A 61 -2.02 -4.01 3.60
C MET A 61 -2.31 -4.44 2.16
N GLY A 62 -3.20 -5.41 2.00
CA GLY A 62 -3.67 -5.83 0.69
C GLY A 62 -4.44 -4.71 -0.01
N PRO A 63 -4.54 -4.74 -1.35
CA PRO A 63 -5.28 -3.73 -2.12
C PRO A 63 -6.73 -3.53 -1.66
N LEU A 64 -7.42 -4.61 -1.28
CA LEU A 64 -8.79 -4.54 -0.75
C LEU A 64 -8.87 -3.79 0.57
N GLU A 65 -7.89 -3.98 1.45
CA GLU A 65 -7.82 -3.34 2.78
C GLU A 65 -7.41 -1.88 2.63
N LEU A 66 -6.46 -1.57 1.74
CA LEU A 66 -6.11 -0.21 1.36
C LEU A 66 -7.35 0.56 0.89
N TRP A 67 -8.15 -0.02 0.01
CA TRP A 67 -9.40 0.59 -0.46
C TRP A 67 -10.55 0.54 0.56
N ALA A 68 -10.49 -0.31 1.58
CA ALA A 68 -11.48 -0.30 2.67
C ALA A 68 -11.19 0.80 3.70
N LEU A 69 -9.91 1.04 3.99
CA LEU A 69 -9.45 1.91 5.08
C LEU A 69 -8.99 3.30 4.61
N GLY A 70 -8.73 3.48 3.31
CA GLY A 70 -8.33 4.76 2.73
C GLY A 70 -9.40 5.85 2.94
N SER A 71 -8.94 7.05 3.30
CA SER A 71 -9.79 8.20 3.64
C SER A 71 -9.51 9.44 2.78
N SER A 72 -8.71 9.33 1.72
CA SER A 72 -8.52 10.43 0.77
C SER A 72 -9.88 10.92 0.25
N PRO A 73 -10.14 12.25 0.18
CA PRO A 73 -11.38 12.79 -0.36
C PRO A 73 -11.62 12.34 -1.82
N THR A 74 -10.58 12.38 -2.65
CA THR A 74 -10.64 12.02 -4.07
C THR A 74 -10.94 10.54 -4.27
N ASP A 75 -10.22 9.68 -3.55
CA ASP A 75 -10.45 8.23 -3.60
C ASP A 75 -11.79 7.85 -3.00
N SER A 76 -12.23 8.55 -1.94
CA SER A 76 -13.55 8.35 -1.34
C SER A 76 -14.69 8.73 -2.27
N ALA A 77 -14.54 9.79 -3.06
CA ALA A 77 -15.51 10.17 -4.08
C ALA A 77 -15.62 9.10 -5.18
N LEU A 78 -14.49 8.62 -5.73
CA LEU A 78 -14.48 7.53 -6.70
C LEU A 78 -15.12 6.26 -6.14
N ARG A 79 -14.72 5.86 -4.94
CA ARG A 79 -15.22 4.67 -4.24
C ARG A 79 -16.72 4.75 -3.98
N ARG A 80 -17.24 5.92 -3.60
CA ARG A 80 -18.68 6.14 -3.39
C ARG A 80 -19.47 5.94 -4.68
N LEU A 81 -19.02 6.51 -5.79
CA LEU A 81 -19.69 6.31 -7.09
C LEU A 81 -19.75 4.83 -7.49
N LEU A 82 -18.67 4.08 -7.25
CA LEU A 82 -18.66 2.64 -7.51
C LEU A 82 -19.52 1.85 -6.52
N TYR A 83 -19.55 2.25 -5.23
CA TYR A 83 -20.41 1.63 -4.22
C TYR A 83 -21.88 1.73 -4.60
N ASP A 84 -22.30 2.91 -5.05
CA ASP A 84 -23.68 3.17 -5.46
C ASP A 84 -24.04 2.39 -6.74
N ALA A 85 -23.07 2.18 -7.65
CA ALA A 85 -23.31 1.52 -8.94
C ALA A 85 -23.27 -0.01 -8.90
N VAL A 86 -22.34 -0.62 -8.16
CA VAL A 86 -22.07 -2.08 -8.22
C VAL A 86 -22.00 -2.76 -6.85
N GLY A 87 -22.24 -2.02 -5.77
CA GLY A 87 -22.12 -2.51 -4.41
C GLY A 87 -20.68 -2.56 -3.88
N ARG A 88 -20.56 -2.59 -2.54
CA ARG A 88 -19.27 -2.37 -1.84
C ARG A 88 -18.20 -3.41 -2.16
N ALA A 89 -18.56 -4.70 -2.19
CA ALA A 89 -17.60 -5.78 -2.41
C ALA A 89 -17.03 -5.73 -3.83
N THR A 90 -17.90 -5.65 -4.83
CA THR A 90 -17.53 -5.55 -6.26
C THR A 90 -16.72 -4.31 -6.55
N ALA A 91 -17.14 -3.16 -6.01
CA ALA A 91 -16.40 -1.91 -6.16
C ALA A 91 -14.98 -1.97 -5.60
N ARG A 92 -14.80 -2.54 -4.40
CA ARG A 92 -13.45 -2.73 -3.83
C ARG A 92 -12.62 -3.68 -4.69
N ALA A 93 -13.22 -4.75 -5.24
CA ALA A 93 -12.51 -5.65 -6.13
C ALA A 93 -12.06 -4.95 -7.43
N ILE A 94 -12.92 -4.13 -8.03
CA ILE A 94 -12.59 -3.30 -9.20
C ILE A 94 -11.41 -2.37 -8.88
N LEU A 95 -11.50 -1.66 -7.76
CA LEU A 95 -10.49 -0.69 -7.34
C LEU A 95 -9.16 -1.34 -6.98
N ALA A 96 -9.19 -2.48 -6.29
CA ALA A 96 -8.01 -3.27 -5.95
C ALA A 96 -7.28 -3.79 -7.20
N GLU A 97 -8.03 -4.21 -8.22
CA GLU A 97 -7.50 -4.69 -9.50
C GLU A 97 -6.90 -3.54 -10.32
N ALA A 98 -7.61 -2.40 -10.41
CA ALA A 98 -7.16 -1.25 -11.19
C ALA A 98 -6.03 -0.45 -10.50
N PHE A 99 -6.05 -0.38 -9.17
CA PHE A 99 -5.12 0.40 -8.36
C PHE A 99 -4.63 -0.42 -7.16
N PRO A 100 -3.68 -1.36 -7.37
CA PRO A 100 -3.17 -2.22 -6.29
C PRO A 100 -2.53 -1.46 -5.13
N GLN A 101 -2.03 -0.25 -5.39
CA GLN A 101 -1.42 0.62 -4.38
C GLN A 101 -2.44 1.38 -3.52
N GLY A 102 -3.75 1.18 -3.74
CA GLY A 102 -4.79 1.72 -2.86
C GLY A 102 -5.21 3.16 -3.13
N THR A 103 -4.77 3.76 -4.24
CA THR A 103 -5.13 5.14 -4.60
C THR A 103 -5.20 5.35 -6.11
N ALA A 104 -6.13 6.20 -6.54
CA ALA A 104 -6.29 6.66 -7.92
C ALA A 104 -5.84 8.13 -8.11
N GLU A 105 -5.39 8.80 -7.05
CA GLU A 105 -5.12 10.25 -7.04
C GLU A 105 -4.20 10.70 -8.16
N LYS A 106 -3.10 9.97 -8.42
CA LYS A 106 -2.14 10.33 -9.47
C LYS A 106 -2.80 10.35 -10.85
N LEU A 107 -3.64 9.36 -11.15
CA LEU A 107 -4.34 9.28 -12.43
C LEU A 107 -5.43 10.36 -12.54
N ILE A 108 -6.18 10.58 -11.46
CA ILE A 108 -7.23 11.60 -11.42
C ILE A 108 -6.61 12.99 -11.60
N ALA A 109 -5.54 13.31 -10.88
CA ALA A 109 -4.83 14.58 -11.01
C ALA A 109 -4.25 14.79 -12.43
N LEU A 110 -3.70 13.73 -13.05
CA LEU A 110 -3.24 13.80 -14.43
C LEU A 110 -4.38 14.13 -15.40
N ARG A 111 -5.52 13.44 -15.27
CA ARG A 111 -6.69 13.66 -16.13
C ARG A 111 -7.33 15.04 -15.91
N GLN A 112 -7.37 15.52 -14.67
CA GLN A 112 -7.84 16.89 -14.37
C GLN A 112 -6.97 17.94 -15.05
N LYS A 113 -5.64 17.78 -15.03
CA LYS A 113 -4.73 18.67 -15.77
C LYS A 113 -4.95 18.63 -17.28
N GLN A 114 -5.36 17.49 -17.83
CA GLN A 114 -5.62 17.32 -19.26
C GLN A 114 -7.00 17.84 -19.69
N ALA A 115 -8.01 17.79 -18.82
CA ALA A 115 -9.39 18.14 -19.13
C ALA A 115 -9.70 19.65 -19.12
N GLY A 116 -8.80 20.48 -18.58
CA GLY A 116 -9.06 21.93 -18.40
C GLY A 116 -10.12 22.23 -17.32
N GLU A 117 -10.38 23.51 -17.04
CA GLU A 117 -11.24 23.94 -15.91
C GLU A 117 -12.71 23.50 -16.05
N ALA A 118 -13.24 23.41 -17.27
CA ALA A 118 -14.65 23.11 -17.50
C ALA A 118 -15.03 21.63 -17.24
N ASP A 119 -14.12 20.69 -17.50
CA ASP A 119 -14.39 19.24 -17.41
C ASP A 119 -13.74 18.56 -16.20
N SER A 120 -12.95 19.29 -15.41
CA SER A 120 -12.25 18.77 -14.22
C SER A 120 -13.20 18.13 -13.20
N ASN A 121 -14.44 18.61 -13.10
CA ASN A 121 -15.45 18.08 -12.19
C ASN A 121 -16.01 16.70 -12.60
N ASN A 122 -15.90 16.30 -13.87
CA ASN A 122 -16.49 15.06 -14.38
C ASN A 122 -15.49 13.89 -14.45
N VAL A 123 -14.19 14.17 -14.27
CA VAL A 123 -13.10 13.17 -14.39
C VAL A 123 -13.35 11.92 -13.54
N ILE A 124 -13.77 12.10 -12.29
CA ILE A 124 -13.99 10.98 -11.35
C ILE A 124 -15.16 10.10 -11.81
N ARG A 125 -16.24 10.71 -12.29
CA ARG A 125 -17.43 9.98 -12.77
C ARG A 125 -17.13 9.25 -14.07
N THR A 126 -16.40 9.88 -14.99
CA THR A 126 -15.93 9.23 -16.23
C THR A 126 -15.05 8.02 -15.90
N LEU A 127 -14.08 8.18 -14.98
CA LEU A 127 -13.22 7.08 -14.53
C LEU A 127 -14.03 5.95 -13.90
N ALA A 128 -15.02 6.25 -13.04
CA ALA A 128 -15.87 5.23 -12.45
C ALA A 128 -16.59 4.39 -13.51
N ASN A 129 -17.17 5.05 -14.53
CA ASN A 129 -17.85 4.37 -15.63
C ASN A 129 -16.91 3.51 -16.47
N GLU A 130 -15.68 3.99 -16.74
CA GLU A 130 -14.66 3.21 -17.45
C GLU A 130 -14.30 1.93 -16.68
N LEU A 131 -14.11 2.03 -15.37
CA LEU A 131 -13.77 0.89 -14.51
C LEU A 131 -14.87 -0.17 -14.49
N ILE A 132 -16.13 0.25 -14.42
CA ILE A 132 -17.29 -0.65 -14.49
C ILE A 132 -17.34 -1.34 -15.86
N LYS A 133 -17.21 -0.57 -16.95
CA LYS A 133 -17.21 -1.11 -18.31
C LYS A 133 -16.10 -2.15 -18.49
N ARG A 134 -14.87 -1.82 -18.11
CA ARG A 134 -13.70 -2.72 -18.24
C ARG A 134 -13.92 -4.07 -17.58
N ARG A 135 -14.58 -4.12 -16.42
CA ARG A 135 -14.89 -5.39 -15.74
C ARG A 135 -16.04 -6.14 -16.40
N GLY A 136 -17.04 -5.45 -16.95
CA GLY A 136 -18.11 -6.06 -17.74
C GLY A 136 -17.63 -6.76 -19.01
N TYR A 137 -16.48 -6.35 -19.56
CA TYR A 137 -15.81 -7.04 -20.68
C TYR A 137 -14.94 -8.23 -20.26
N ASN A 138 -14.72 -8.45 -18.95
CA ASN A 138 -13.91 -9.53 -18.39
C ASN A 138 -14.76 -10.67 -17.79
N LEU A 139 -16.07 -10.70 -18.08
CA LEU A 139 -17.01 -11.80 -17.78
C LEU A 139 -17.25 -12.64 -19.03
#